data_AF-A0A317HF28-F1
#
_entry.id   AF-A0A317HF28-F1
#
_cell.length_a   1.000
_cell.length_b   1.000
_cell.length_c   1.000
_cell.angle_alpha   90.00
_cell.angle_beta   90.00
_cell.angle_gamma   90.00
#
_symmetry.space_group_name_H-M   'P 1'
#
loop_
_entity.id
_entity.type
_entity.pdbx_description
1 polymer ?
#
loop_
_entity_poly.entity_id
_entity_poly.type
_entity_poly.pdbx_seq_one_letter_code
_entity_poly.pdbx_strand_id
1 'polypeptide(L)'
;MLLDAARTNGKLPNKEMSMRSNLALILLVFAANSLAEDTHVKEGPCKEIEEACQKAGFVKGEAKEGYGLWVDCIDPIMRGTAQPANAKKPLPSVRADWISACKAKHPNFGQGHSKK
;
A
#
# COMPACT_ATOMS: atom_id res chain seq x y z
N MET A 1 1.74 0.09 31.36
CA MET A 1 1.95 -0.78 32.53
C MET A 1 0.69 -0.79 33.36
N LEU A 2 -0.16 -1.80 33.18
CA LEU A 2 -0.72 -2.60 34.28
C LEU A 2 -1.54 -3.71 33.65
N LEU A 3 -1.18 -4.91 34.09
CA LEU A 3 -1.52 -6.22 33.57
C LEU A 3 -2.55 -6.76 34.56
N ASP A 4 -3.84 -6.75 34.21
CA ASP A 4 -4.83 -7.38 35.09
C ASP A 4 -4.94 -8.87 34.81
N ALA A 5 -4.84 -9.58 35.92
CA ALA A 5 -4.44 -10.95 36.05
C ALA A 5 -5.56 -11.92 35.69
N ALA A 6 -5.08 -13.12 35.36
CA ALA A 6 -5.85 -14.30 35.08
C ALA A 6 -6.77 -14.74 36.24
N ARG A 7 -7.72 -15.61 35.82
CA ARG A 7 -7.97 -16.95 36.39
C ARG A 7 -9.31 -17.10 37.11
N THR A 8 -10.28 -17.69 36.42
CA THR A 8 -11.33 -18.50 37.05
C THR A 8 -11.13 -19.95 36.65
N ASN A 9 -10.66 -20.78 37.58
CA ASN A 9 -10.74 -22.24 37.47
C ASN A 9 -12.21 -22.64 37.68
N GLY A 10 -12.90 -22.94 36.58
CA GLY A 10 -14.23 -23.56 36.58
C GLY A 10 -14.11 -25.03 36.17
N LYS A 11 -14.03 -25.91 37.16
CA LYS A 11 -14.21 -27.35 37.00
C LYS A 11 -15.65 -27.63 36.60
N LEU A 12 -15.91 -28.38 35.52
CA LEU A 12 -17.12 -29.20 35.39
C LEU A 12 -16.87 -30.37 34.41
N PRO A 13 -17.60 -31.48 34.58
CA PRO A 13 -17.14 -32.86 34.40
C PRO A 13 -17.26 -33.42 32.99
N ASN A 14 -16.40 -34.41 32.75
CA ASN A 14 -16.53 -35.41 31.71
C ASN A 14 -17.86 -36.17 31.85
N LYS A 15 -18.74 -36.02 30.85
CA LYS A 15 -19.87 -36.89 30.66
C LYS A 15 -19.87 -37.38 29.22
N GLU A 16 -19.33 -38.58 29.04
CA GLU A 16 -19.71 -39.58 28.05
C GLU A 16 -20.09 -39.06 26.66
N MET A 17 -19.11 -39.15 25.76
CA MET A 17 -19.16 -38.87 24.33
C MET A 17 -20.21 -39.75 23.62
N SER A 18 -21.45 -39.27 23.50
CA SER A 18 -22.46 -39.89 22.63
C SER A 18 -22.60 -39.10 21.33
N MET A 19 -21.78 -39.56 20.38
CA MET A 19 -21.91 -39.47 18.92
C MET A 19 -23.27 -38.96 18.39
N ARG A 20 -23.31 -37.69 17.95
CA ARG A 20 -24.22 -37.13 16.90
C ARG A 20 -24.01 -35.61 16.71
N SER A 21 -22.76 -35.14 16.61
CA SER A 21 -22.45 -33.69 16.51
C SER A 21 -21.52 -33.37 15.34
N ASN A 22 -22.03 -33.49 14.11
CA ASN A 22 -21.32 -33.06 12.89
C ASN A 22 -21.56 -31.59 12.51
N LEU A 23 -22.30 -30.82 13.32
CA LEU A 23 -22.54 -29.39 13.07
C LEU A 23 -21.67 -28.48 13.96
N ALA A 24 -21.24 -28.96 15.13
CA ALA A 24 -20.42 -28.18 16.04
C ALA A 24 -18.95 -28.05 15.59
N LEU A 25 -18.46 -29.00 14.77
CA LEU A 25 -17.07 -28.99 14.31
C LEU A 25 -16.78 -27.86 13.31
N ILE A 26 -17.78 -27.45 12.52
CA ILE A 26 -17.65 -26.38 11.51
C ILE A 26 -17.59 -25.00 12.19
N LEU A 27 -18.24 -24.84 13.34
CA LEU A 27 -18.30 -23.57 14.06
C LEU A 27 -17.01 -23.24 14.84
N LEU A 28 -16.18 -24.23 15.20
CA LEU A 28 -14.92 -23.98 15.91
C LEU A 28 -13.79 -23.44 15.01
N VAL A 29 -13.89 -23.56 13.68
CA VAL A 29 -12.83 -23.15 12.75
C VAL A 29 -12.92 -21.67 12.37
N PHE A 30 -14.09 -21.03 12.52
CA PHE A 30 -14.32 -19.66 12.05
C PHE A 30 -13.81 -18.54 12.97
N ALA A 31 -13.44 -18.83 14.22
CA ALA A 31 -13.16 -17.78 15.22
C ALA A 31 -11.70 -17.25 15.24
N ALA A 32 -10.81 -17.71 14.35
CA ALA A 32 -9.38 -17.36 14.40
C ALA A 32 -8.84 -16.57 13.19
N ASN A 33 -9.68 -16.15 12.24
CA ASN A 33 -9.23 -15.40 11.06
C ASN A 33 -9.61 -13.92 11.13
N SER A 34 -9.14 -13.18 12.13
CA SER A 34 -9.25 -11.72 12.11
C SER A 34 -7.99 -11.08 12.66
N LEU A 35 -7.49 -10.11 11.88
CA LEU A 35 -6.23 -9.36 12.00
C LEU A 35 -5.03 -10.02 11.32
N ALA A 36 -5.19 -10.40 10.05
CA ALA A 36 -4.15 -10.03 9.11
C ALA A 36 -4.46 -8.58 8.74
N GLU A 37 -3.80 -7.62 9.41
CA GLU A 37 -3.56 -6.36 8.74
C GLU A 37 -2.76 -6.73 7.49
N ASP A 38 -3.35 -6.56 6.31
CA ASP A 38 -2.61 -6.54 5.06
C ASP A 38 -1.60 -5.38 5.15
N THR A 39 -0.49 -5.62 5.85
CA THR A 39 0.77 -4.99 5.53
C THR A 39 1.19 -5.62 4.21
N HIS A 40 0.47 -5.28 3.14
CA HIS A 40 1.11 -5.12 1.85
C HIS A 40 2.38 -4.33 2.20
N VAL A 41 3.55 -4.93 1.99
CA VAL A 41 4.82 -4.24 2.16
C VAL A 41 4.77 -3.14 1.12
N LYS A 42 4.13 -2.01 1.47
CA LYS A 42 4.01 -0.83 0.63
C LYS A 42 5.40 -0.29 0.60
N GLU A 43 6.14 -0.75 -0.41
CA GLU A 43 7.40 -0.18 -0.80
C GLU A 43 7.13 1.33 -0.87
N GLY A 44 7.77 2.12 0.00
CA GLY A 44 7.20 3.35 0.57
C GLY A 44 6.60 4.39 -0.40
N PRO A 45 5.94 5.46 0.09
CA PRO A 45 5.06 6.33 -0.70
C PRO A 45 5.66 6.89 -2.01
N CYS A 46 6.97 7.14 -2.08
CA CYS A 46 7.62 7.58 -3.33
C CYS A 46 7.69 6.48 -4.40
N LYS A 47 7.84 5.22 -3.98
CA LYS A 47 7.87 4.07 -4.89
C LYS A 47 6.47 3.77 -5.44
N GLU A 48 5.42 3.87 -4.64
CA GLU A 48 4.03 3.79 -5.14
C GLU A 48 3.76 4.83 -6.24
N ILE A 49 4.31 6.04 -6.12
CA ILE A 49 4.21 7.09 -7.16
C ILE A 49 5.02 6.71 -8.41
N GLU A 50 6.26 6.24 -8.24
CA GLU A 50 7.09 5.79 -9.35
C GLU A 50 6.43 4.63 -10.11
N GLU A 51 5.88 3.64 -9.40
CA GLU A 51 5.17 2.52 -9.98
C GLU A 51 3.90 2.94 -10.71
N ALA A 52 3.13 3.88 -10.16
CA ALA A 52 1.97 4.43 -10.84
C ALA A 52 2.36 5.04 -12.20
N CYS A 53 3.47 5.79 -12.24
CA CYS A 53 4.02 6.33 -13.48
C CYS A 53 4.49 5.24 -14.44
N GLN A 54 5.19 4.20 -13.96
CA GLN A 54 5.60 3.08 -14.80
C GLN A 54 4.40 2.33 -15.37
N LYS A 55 3.38 2.06 -14.56
CA LYS A 55 2.12 1.41 -14.97
C LYS A 55 1.34 2.25 -15.99
N ALA A 56 1.42 3.58 -15.91
CA ALA A 56 0.88 4.49 -16.93
C ALA A 56 1.68 4.50 -18.24
N GLY A 57 2.83 3.81 -18.28
CA GLY A 57 3.66 3.64 -19.46
C GLY A 57 4.76 4.68 -19.62
N PHE A 58 5.10 5.42 -18.56
CA PHE A 58 6.30 6.28 -18.57
C PHE A 58 7.55 5.44 -18.27
N VAL A 59 8.65 5.77 -18.95
CA VAL A 59 9.88 4.98 -18.99
C VAL A 59 11.08 5.86 -18.67
N LYS A 60 12.02 5.31 -17.91
CA LYS A 60 13.27 6.01 -17.57
C LYS A 60 14.10 6.24 -18.84
N GLY A 61 14.49 7.49 -19.09
CA GLY A 61 15.31 7.87 -20.25
C GLY A 61 14.54 8.35 -21.48
N GLU A 62 13.22 8.12 -21.53
CA GLU A 62 12.38 8.40 -22.70
C GLU A 62 11.77 9.83 -22.71
N ALA A 63 12.40 10.78 -22.02
CA ALA A 63 11.88 12.16 -21.92
C ALA A 63 11.86 12.89 -23.27
N LYS A 64 12.83 12.61 -24.15
CA LYS A 64 12.87 13.19 -25.51
C LYS A 64 11.67 12.76 -26.35
N GLU A 65 11.15 11.56 -26.10
CA GLU A 65 10.00 11.00 -26.79
C GLU A 65 8.66 11.40 -26.17
N GLY A 66 8.67 12.12 -25.03
CA GLY A 66 7.47 12.51 -24.29
C GLY A 66 6.92 11.41 -23.38
N TYR A 67 7.75 10.43 -23.00
CA TYR A 67 7.41 9.32 -22.12
C TYR A 67 8.32 9.24 -20.89
N GLY A 68 9.04 10.31 -20.57
CA GLY A 68 10.04 10.30 -19.50
C GLY A 68 9.42 10.09 -18.12
N LEU A 69 9.84 9.03 -17.43
CA LEU A 69 9.38 8.70 -16.08
C LEU A 69 9.49 9.89 -15.10
N TRP A 70 10.62 10.59 -15.12
CA TRP A 70 10.84 11.71 -14.21
C TRP A 70 10.20 13.00 -14.67
N VAL A 71 10.58 13.49 -15.86
CA VAL A 71 10.21 14.83 -16.35
C VAL A 71 8.73 14.92 -16.73
N ASP A 72 8.18 13.86 -17.33
CA ASP A 72 6.82 13.89 -17.86
C ASP A 72 5.79 13.33 -16.87
N CYS A 73 6.20 12.58 -15.83
CA CYS A 73 5.27 11.99 -14.86
C CYS A 73 5.56 12.35 -13.39
N ILE A 74 6.67 11.90 -12.82
CA ILE A 74 6.91 12.04 -11.37
C ILE A 74 7.00 13.51 -10.97
N ASP A 75 7.78 14.30 -11.70
CA ASP A 75 8.00 15.72 -11.41
C ASP A 75 6.68 16.53 -11.40
N PRO A 76 5.83 16.51 -12.44
CA PRO A 76 4.57 17.25 -12.42
C PRO A 76 3.59 16.75 -11.36
N ILE A 77 3.54 15.45 -11.07
CA ILE A 77 2.75 14.90 -9.95
C ILE A 77 3.21 15.48 -8.61
N MET A 78 4.52 15.43 -8.35
CA MET A 78 5.08 15.89 -7.08
C MET A 78 4.92 17.40 -6.92
N ARG A 79 4.99 18.17 -8.00
CA ARG A 79 4.77 19.63 -7.97
C ARG A 79 3.29 20.04 -8.00
N GLY A 80 2.40 19.14 -8.41
CA GLY A 80 1.00 19.47 -8.65
C GLY A 80 0.81 20.40 -9.85
N THR A 81 1.65 20.25 -10.89
CA THR A 81 1.62 21.06 -12.11
C THR A 81 1.15 20.25 -13.31
N ALA A 82 0.77 20.93 -14.40
CA ALA A 82 0.54 20.27 -15.68
C ALA A 82 1.83 19.60 -16.20
N GLN A 83 1.66 18.60 -17.07
CA GLN A 83 2.77 17.97 -17.78
C GLN A 83 3.40 18.92 -18.81
N PRO A 84 4.66 18.68 -19.20
CA PRO A 84 5.24 19.30 -20.38
C PRO A 84 4.36 19.08 -21.63
N ALA A 85 4.31 20.07 -22.52
CA ALA A 85 3.44 20.03 -23.70
C ALA A 85 3.77 18.90 -24.70
N ASN A 86 5.01 18.39 -24.66
CA ASN A 86 5.46 17.27 -25.49
C ASN A 86 5.17 15.90 -24.87
N ALA A 87 4.61 15.82 -23.65
CA ALA A 87 4.24 14.56 -23.03
C ALA A 87 3.12 13.89 -23.84
N LYS A 88 3.30 12.60 -24.14
CA LYS A 88 2.40 11.82 -25.00
C LYS A 88 1.48 10.87 -24.23
N LYS A 89 1.60 10.83 -22.90
CA LYS A 89 0.80 10.01 -22.00
C LYS A 89 0.21 10.87 -20.88
N PRO A 90 -1.03 10.61 -20.44
CA PRO A 90 -1.62 11.34 -19.32
C PRO A 90 -1.00 10.94 -17.99
N LEU A 91 -1.02 11.84 -17.00
CA LEU A 91 -0.64 11.49 -15.63
C LEU A 91 -1.59 10.45 -15.04
N PRO A 92 -1.07 9.43 -14.32
CA PRO A 92 -1.91 8.56 -13.50
C PRO A 92 -2.54 9.31 -12.32
N SER A 93 -3.67 8.80 -11.85
CA SER A 93 -4.21 9.21 -10.56
C SER A 93 -3.36 8.61 -9.43
N VAL A 94 -2.85 9.44 -8.55
CA VAL A 94 -2.07 9.05 -7.38
C VAL A 94 -2.69 9.65 -6.13
N ARG A 95 -2.61 8.93 -5.02
CA ARG A 95 -3.23 9.37 -3.77
C ARG A 95 -2.44 10.53 -3.16
N ALA A 96 -3.16 11.52 -2.64
CA ALA A 96 -2.55 12.71 -2.03
C ALA A 96 -1.70 12.39 -0.79
N ASP A 97 -2.05 11.34 -0.04
CA ASP A 97 -1.29 10.89 1.14
C ASP A 97 0.07 10.30 0.76
N TRP A 98 0.20 9.68 -0.42
CA TRP A 98 1.50 9.25 -0.93
C TRP A 98 2.38 10.44 -1.28
N ILE A 99 1.81 11.48 -1.90
CA ILE A 99 2.57 12.68 -2.27
C ILE A 99 3.08 13.39 -1.00
N SER A 100 2.23 13.60 0.00
CA SER A 100 2.62 14.26 1.24
C SER A 100 3.65 13.44 2.04
N ALA A 101 3.43 12.13 2.19
CA ALA A 101 4.37 11.25 2.89
C ALA A 101 5.71 11.10 2.16
N CYS A 102 5.70 11.09 0.82
CA CYS A 102 6.92 11.08 0.03
C CYS A 102 7.73 12.38 0.23
N LYS A 103 7.08 13.55 0.13
CA LYS A 103 7.73 14.86 0.36
C LYS A 103 8.33 14.96 1.76
N ALA A 104 7.65 14.45 2.78
CA ALA A 104 8.12 14.50 4.16
C ALA A 104 9.43 13.70 4.35
N LYS A 105 9.59 12.57 3.67
CA LYS A 105 10.80 11.72 3.75
C LYS A 105 11.88 12.13 2.75
N HIS A 106 11.48 12.60 1.56
CA HIS A 106 12.36 12.94 0.45
C HIS A 106 11.93 14.29 -0.16
N PRO A 107 12.32 15.43 0.44
CA PRO A 107 11.89 16.75 -0.01
C PRO A 107 12.26 17.09 -1.46
N ASN A 108 13.30 16.45 -1.98
CA ASN A 108 13.79 16.65 -3.34
C ASN A 108 13.32 15.57 -4.34
N PHE A 109 12.46 14.63 -3.91
CA PHE A 109 11.93 13.62 -4.81
C PHE A 109 11.10 14.26 -5.93
N GLY A 110 11.33 13.81 -7.16
CA GLY A 110 10.66 14.34 -8.34
C GLY A 110 11.20 15.68 -8.82
N GLN A 111 12.29 16.22 -8.26
CA GLN A 111 13.00 17.32 -8.90
C GLN A 111 13.77 16.74 -10.10
N GLY A 112 13.13 16.70 -11.26
CA GLY A 112 13.79 16.25 -12.49
C GLY A 112 14.98 17.17 -12.76
N HIS A 113 16.21 16.64 -12.67
CA HIS A 113 17.38 17.37 -13.16
C HIS A 113 17.27 17.46 -14.68
N SER A 114 16.64 18.53 -15.16
CA SER A 114 16.65 18.95 -16.56
C SER A 114 18.09 19.26 -16.95
N LYS A 115 18.86 18.25 -17.36
CA LYS A 115 20.03 18.49 -18.20
C LYS A 115 19.45 18.97 -19.55
N LYS A 116 19.51 20.29 -19.73
CA LYS A 116 19.31 20.95 -21.03
C LYS A 116 20.13 20.27 -22.11
#